data_AF-A0A3A8ZK76-F1
#
_entry.id   AF-A0A3A8ZK76-F1
#
_cell.length_a   1.000
_cell.length_b   1.000
_cell.length_c   1.000
_cell.angle_alpha   90.00
_cell.angle_beta   90.00
_cell.angle_gamma   90.00
#
_symmetry.space_group_name_H-M   'P 1'
#
loop_
_entity.id
_entity.type
_entity.pdbx_description
1 polymer ?
#
loop_
_entity_poly.entity_id
_entity_poly.type
_entity_poly.pdbx_seq_one_letter_code
_entity_poly.pdbx_strand_id
1 'polypeptide(L)'
;MEERKKAGLNCLVPFLFAVYLILLVWIILFKLQLSIHELDRIRSINLIPFYYDNEIGMGFHLKEVLENVAIFIPYGIYLCMLKKEPGFKVKFFLILMTSFILEVLQYILAVGGTDITDIITNTCGGMAGIGIYWSAVRIFRSRNRAETVIVVFAVVVTILVTGGLSVLLMAN
;
A
#
# COMPACT_ATOMS: atom_id res chain seq x y z
N MET A 1 -8.94 22.51 23.02
CA MET A 1 -7.90 22.39 21.96
C MET A 1 -7.77 20.97 21.45
N GLU A 2 -7.80 19.96 22.33
CA GLU A 2 -7.73 18.53 21.97
C GLU A 2 -8.91 18.05 21.10
N GLU A 3 -10.14 18.50 21.38
CA GLU A 3 -11.32 18.14 20.57
C GLU A 3 -11.27 18.69 19.13
N ARG A 4 -10.79 19.93 18.93
CA ARG A 4 -10.61 20.50 17.59
C ARG A 4 -9.52 19.77 16.80
N LYS A 5 -8.43 19.36 17.46
CA LYS A 5 -7.36 18.57 16.85
C LYS A 5 -7.86 17.19 16.41
N LYS A 6 -8.72 16.56 17.22
CA LYS A 6 -9.38 15.29 16.90
C LYS A 6 -10.37 15.42 15.73
N ALA A 7 -11.13 16.52 15.67
CA ALA A 7 -12.03 16.81 14.56
C ALA A 7 -11.29 16.98 13.21
N GLY A 8 -10.12 17.65 13.21
CA GLY A 8 -9.27 17.79 12.02
C GLY A 8 -8.70 16.46 11.54
N LEU A 9 -8.18 15.63 12.45
CA LEU A 9 -7.67 14.29 12.13
C LEU A 9 -8.75 13.40 11.50
N ASN A 10 -9.99 13.48 11.99
CA ASN A 10 -11.11 12.67 11.50
C ASN A 10 -11.48 12.96 10.03
N CYS A 11 -11.13 14.13 9.49
CA CYS A 11 -11.32 14.47 8.09
C CYS A 11 -10.05 14.19 7.26
N LEU A 12 -8.88 14.50 7.84
CA LEU A 12 -7.60 14.37 7.17
C LEU A 12 -7.19 12.91 6.94
N VAL A 13 -7.44 12.00 7.89
CA VAL A 13 -7.09 10.58 7.75
C VAL A 13 -7.81 9.93 6.56
N PRO A 14 -9.15 10.03 6.41
CA PRO A 14 -9.84 9.53 5.22
C PRO A 14 -9.32 10.14 3.92
N PHE A 15 -9.00 11.43 3.90
CA PHE A 15 -8.45 12.10 2.73
C PHE A 15 -7.08 11.53 2.33
N LEU A 16 -6.14 11.48 3.28
CA LEU A 16 -4.81 10.91 3.05
C LEU A 16 -4.89 9.43 2.65
N PHE A 17 -5.82 8.68 3.25
CA PHE A 17 -6.04 7.30 2.91
C PHE A 17 -6.58 7.14 1.47
N ALA A 18 -7.48 8.01 1.03
CA ALA A 18 -7.97 8.01 -0.35
C ALA A 18 -6.85 8.34 -1.36
N VAL A 19 -6.03 9.36 -1.08
CA VAL A 19 -4.86 9.69 -1.91
C VAL A 19 -3.89 8.51 -1.98
N TYR A 20 -3.60 7.90 -0.84
CA TYR A 20 -2.79 6.69 -0.76
C TYR A 20 -3.37 5.54 -1.59
N LEU A 21 -4.68 5.26 -1.52
CA LEU A 21 -5.30 4.18 -2.30
C LEU A 21 -5.21 4.44 -3.80
N ILE A 22 -5.37 5.69 -4.25
CA ILE A 22 -5.18 6.06 -5.66
C ILE A 22 -3.74 5.78 -6.09
N LEU A 23 -2.76 6.20 -5.28
CA LEU A 23 -1.35 5.92 -5.54
C LEU A 23 -1.04 4.43 -5.52
N LEU A 24 -1.60 3.67 -4.57
CA LEU A 24 -1.43 2.22 -4.46
C LEU A 24 -1.91 1.51 -5.72
N VAL A 25 -3.13 1.81 -6.16
CA VAL A 25 -3.70 1.24 -7.40
C VAL A 25 -2.84 1.63 -8.59
N TRP A 26 -2.42 2.90 -8.68
CA TRP A 26 -1.60 3.36 -9.80
C TRP A 26 -0.22 2.69 -9.84
N ILE A 27 0.48 2.59 -8.71
CA ILE A 27 1.80 1.96 -8.61
C ILE A 27 1.71 0.47 -8.94
N ILE A 28 0.71 -0.25 -8.44
CA ILE A 28 0.60 -1.69 -8.63
C ILE A 28 0.14 -2.04 -10.05
N LEU A 29 -0.91 -1.36 -10.55
CA LEU A 29 -1.43 -1.66 -11.89
C LEU A 29 -0.49 -1.22 -13.01
N PHE A 30 0.20 -0.08 -12.84
CA PHE A 30 0.97 0.51 -13.92
C PHE A 30 2.48 0.45 -13.69
N LYS A 31 2.96 -0.14 -12.58
CA LYS A 31 4.41 -0.22 -12.23
C LYS A 31 5.16 1.12 -12.41
N LEU A 32 4.52 2.24 -12.07
CA LEU A 32 5.02 3.62 -12.29
C LEU A 32 5.23 4.05 -13.76
N GLN A 33 4.78 3.27 -14.74
CA GLN A 33 4.86 3.64 -16.15
C GLN A 33 3.89 4.79 -16.45
N LEU A 34 4.43 5.85 -17.04
CA LEU A 34 3.69 7.07 -17.38
C LEU A 34 2.98 6.96 -18.74
N SER A 35 3.39 6.01 -19.59
CA SER A 35 2.87 5.81 -20.94
C SER A 35 2.19 4.46 -21.07
N ILE A 36 0.90 4.47 -21.45
CA ILE A 36 0.12 3.25 -21.73
C ILE A 36 0.70 2.49 -22.96
N HIS A 37 1.45 3.17 -23.82
CA HIS A 37 2.05 2.59 -25.02
C HIS A 37 3.35 1.80 -24.78
N GLU A 38 4.00 1.98 -23.64
CA GLU A 38 5.20 1.21 -23.25
C GLU A 38 4.87 -0.03 -22.40
N LEU A 39 3.58 -0.31 -22.20
CA LEU A 39 3.16 -1.55 -21.59
C LEU A 39 3.32 -2.70 -22.57
N ASP A 40 4.37 -3.49 -22.34
CA ASP A 40 4.48 -4.83 -22.89
C ASP A 40 3.23 -5.62 -22.49
N ARG A 41 2.40 -5.95 -23.48
CA ARG A 41 1.16 -6.71 -23.30
C ARG A 41 1.45 -8.19 -23.08
N ILE A 42 2.23 -8.50 -22.06
CA ILE A 42 2.58 -9.86 -21.66
C ILE A 42 1.65 -10.26 -20.51
N ARG A 43 0.94 -11.38 -20.71
CA ARG A 43 0.12 -12.01 -19.68
C ARG A 43 0.83 -13.27 -19.22
N SER A 44 1.28 -13.28 -17.97
CA SER A 44 1.75 -14.49 -17.29
C SER A 44 0.92 -14.72 -16.03
N ILE A 45 0.78 -15.99 -15.65
CA ILE A 45 0.12 -16.36 -14.39
C ILE A 45 1.09 -17.27 -13.65
N ASN A 46 1.50 -16.85 -12.45
CA ASN A 46 2.24 -17.66 -11.51
C ASN A 46 1.33 -18.04 -10.33
N LEU A 47 0.89 -19.30 -10.31
CA LEU A 47 0.06 -19.84 -9.22
C LEU A 47 0.87 -20.62 -8.18
N ILE A 48 2.18 -20.77 -8.39
CA ILE A 48 3.04 -21.49 -7.46
C ILE A 48 3.72 -20.44 -6.58
N PRO A 49 3.35 -20.35 -5.29
CA PRO A 49 3.92 -19.34 -4.41
C PRO A 49 5.43 -19.54 -4.29
N PHE A 50 6.20 -18.46 -4.43
CA PHE A 50 7.66 -18.44 -4.37
C PHE A 50 8.35 -19.29 -5.46
N TYR A 51 7.66 -19.59 -6.55
CA TYR A 51 8.30 -20.22 -7.71
C TYR A 51 8.91 -19.16 -8.60
N TYR A 52 10.21 -19.25 -8.78
CA TYR A 52 11.01 -18.31 -9.55
C TYR A 52 11.89 -19.07 -10.53
N ASP A 53 11.92 -18.64 -11.78
CA ASP A 53 12.87 -19.17 -12.76
C ASP A 53 14.29 -18.79 -12.34
N ASN A 54 15.15 -19.80 -12.20
CA ASN A 54 16.51 -19.66 -11.66
C ASN A 54 17.44 -18.74 -12.49
N GLU A 55 16.98 -18.26 -13.64
CA GLU A 55 17.74 -17.35 -14.52
C GLU A 55 17.75 -15.91 -14.00
N ILE A 56 16.74 -15.51 -13.20
CA ILE A 56 16.62 -14.19 -12.61
C ILE A 56 17.05 -14.33 -11.14
N GLY A 57 18.25 -13.89 -10.78
CA GLY A 57 18.88 -14.22 -9.50
C GLY A 57 18.01 -13.90 -8.26
N MET A 58 18.16 -14.72 -7.21
CA MET A 58 17.41 -14.66 -5.93
C MET A 58 17.28 -13.26 -5.30
N GLY A 59 18.26 -12.37 -5.52
CA GLY A 59 18.23 -11.00 -5.00
C GLY A 59 17.14 -10.11 -5.62
N PHE A 60 16.77 -10.35 -6.87
CA PHE A 60 15.69 -9.63 -7.54
C PHE A 60 14.33 -9.96 -6.91
N HIS A 61 14.08 -11.24 -6.67
CA HIS A 61 12.82 -11.71 -6.05
C HIS A 61 12.65 -11.26 -4.60
N LEU A 62 13.74 -11.22 -3.83
CA LEU A 62 13.68 -10.65 -2.48
C LEU A 62 13.31 -9.17 -2.49
N LYS A 63 13.80 -8.41 -3.48
CA LYS A 63 13.43 -7.00 -3.64
C LYS A 63 11.94 -6.84 -3.96
N GLU A 64 11.40 -7.62 -4.89
CA GLU A 64 9.96 -7.59 -5.24
C GLU A 64 9.08 -7.91 -4.02
N VAL A 65 9.41 -8.98 -3.30
CA VAL A 65 8.71 -9.35 -2.06
C VAL A 65 8.74 -8.22 -1.03
N LEU A 66 9.90 -7.58 -0.83
CA LEU A 66 10.04 -6.47 0.12
C LEU A 66 9.25 -5.23 -0.33
N GLU A 67 9.23 -4.93 -1.62
CA GLU A 67 8.46 -3.80 -2.18
C GLU A 67 6.95 -4.01 -2.00
N ASN A 68 6.45 -5.22 -2.26
CA ASN A 68 5.05 -5.60 -2.06
C ASN A 68 4.63 -5.57 -0.58
N VAL A 69 5.49 -6.07 0.32
CA VAL A 69 5.26 -5.92 1.76
C VAL A 69 5.23 -4.44 2.15
N ALA A 70 6.22 -3.66 1.72
CA ALA A 70 6.37 -2.27 2.12
C ALA A 70 5.20 -1.40 1.65
N ILE A 71 4.74 -1.58 0.41
CA ILE A 71 3.68 -0.75 -0.16
C ILE A 71 2.33 -0.98 0.54
N PHE A 72 2.08 -2.16 1.11
CA PHE A 72 0.85 -2.46 1.86
C PHE A 72 0.89 -2.09 3.34
N ILE A 73 2.06 -1.78 3.93
CA ILE A 73 2.17 -1.34 5.34
C ILE A 73 1.24 -0.14 5.65
N PRO A 74 1.24 0.95 4.86
CA PRO A 74 0.37 2.08 5.14
C PRO A 74 -1.12 1.70 5.11
N TYR A 75 -1.52 0.75 4.27
CA TYR A 75 -2.91 0.29 4.22
C TYR A 75 -3.37 -0.26 5.58
N GLY A 76 -2.57 -1.14 6.19
CA GLY A 76 -2.85 -1.68 7.52
C GLY A 76 -2.94 -0.61 8.61
N ILE A 77 -2.04 0.39 8.54
CA ILE A 77 -2.02 1.53 9.46
C ILE A 77 -3.31 2.35 9.32
N TYR A 78 -3.68 2.73 8.09
CA TYR A 78 -4.88 3.53 7.83
C TYR A 78 -6.16 2.83 8.28
N LEU A 79 -6.29 1.51 8.06
CA LEU A 79 -7.44 0.73 8.53
C LEU A 79 -7.61 0.81 10.05
N CYS A 80 -6.54 0.98 10.82
CA CYS A 80 -6.60 1.16 12.27
C CYS A 80 -6.96 2.59 12.70
N MET A 81 -6.77 3.58 11.83
CA MET A 81 -7.00 5.00 12.10
C MET A 81 -8.38 5.50 11.61
N LEU A 82 -9.14 4.65 10.93
CA LEU A 82 -10.50 4.98 10.50
C LEU A 82 -11.39 5.31 11.71
N LYS A 83 -12.25 6.33 11.56
CA LYS A 83 -13.19 6.77 12.61
C LYS A 83 -14.05 5.61 13.16
N LYS A 84 -14.50 4.73 12.28
CA LYS A 84 -15.12 3.45 12.63
C LYS A 84 -14.13 2.34 12.31
N GLU A 85 -13.21 2.12 13.25
CA GLU A 85 -12.17 1.11 13.12
C GLU A 85 -12.80 -0.30 12.94
N PRO A 86 -12.55 -1.00 11.83
CA PRO A 86 -13.09 -2.35 11.63
C PRO A 86 -12.48 -3.34 12.62
N GLY A 87 -13.18 -4.44 12.90
CA GLY A 87 -12.61 -5.55 13.66
C GLY A 87 -11.42 -6.19 12.93
N PHE A 88 -10.52 -6.87 13.66
CA PHE A 88 -9.31 -7.46 13.09
C PHE A 88 -9.58 -8.41 11.90
N LYS A 89 -10.60 -9.27 11.99
CA LYS A 89 -11.00 -10.16 10.90
C LYS A 89 -11.42 -9.39 9.63
N VAL A 90 -12.13 -8.28 9.82
CA VAL A 90 -12.55 -7.42 8.71
C VAL A 90 -11.34 -6.74 8.08
N LYS A 91 -10.39 -6.24 8.88
CA LYS A 91 -9.14 -5.67 8.36
C LYS A 91 -8.36 -6.67 7.52
N PHE A 92 -8.18 -7.89 8.03
CA PHE A 92 -7.52 -8.97 7.30
C PHE A 92 -8.21 -9.25 5.96
N PHE A 93 -9.54 -9.38 5.96
CA PHE A 93 -10.30 -9.63 4.75
C PHE A 93 -10.23 -8.47 3.74
N LEU A 94 -10.27 -7.22 4.21
CA LEU A 94 -10.12 -6.03 3.35
C LEU A 94 -8.75 -6.01 2.67
N ILE A 95 -7.68 -6.30 3.42
CA ILE A 95 -6.32 -6.37 2.87
C ILE A 95 -6.22 -7.48 1.82
N LEU A 96 -6.65 -8.70 2.17
CA LEU A 96 -6.60 -9.86 1.30
C LEU A 96 -7.40 -9.64 0.00
N MET A 97 -8.63 -9.15 0.11
CA MET A 97 -9.50 -8.90 -1.05
C MET A 97 -8.96 -7.77 -1.93
N THR A 98 -8.40 -6.71 -1.32
CA THR A 98 -7.79 -5.63 -2.12
C THR A 98 -6.61 -6.17 -2.92
N SER A 99 -5.74 -6.97 -2.31
CA SER A 99 -4.64 -7.58 -3.05
C SER A 99 -5.13 -8.52 -4.15
N PHE A 100 -6.12 -9.36 -3.86
CA PHE A 100 -6.70 -10.25 -4.87
C PHE A 100 -7.33 -9.48 -6.05
N ILE A 101 -8.07 -8.40 -5.76
CA ILE A 101 -8.67 -7.55 -6.81
C ILE A 101 -7.58 -6.90 -7.66
N LEU A 102 -6.49 -6.42 -7.06
CA LEU A 102 -5.38 -5.82 -7.80
C LEU A 102 -4.72 -6.82 -8.76
N GLU A 103 -4.44 -8.05 -8.30
CA GLU A 103 -3.93 -9.13 -9.14
C GLU A 103 -4.87 -9.45 -10.32
N VAL A 104 -6.17 -9.58 -10.04
CA VAL A 104 -7.18 -9.85 -11.07
C VAL A 104 -7.26 -8.71 -12.08
N LEU A 105 -7.16 -7.46 -11.63
CA LEU A 105 -7.13 -6.29 -12.50
C LEU A 105 -5.86 -6.26 -13.36
N GLN A 106 -4.69 -6.60 -12.81
CA GLN A 106 -3.44 -6.69 -13.58
C GLN A 106 -3.57 -7.71 -14.72
N TYR A 107 -4.16 -8.88 -14.43
CA TYR A 107 -4.43 -9.91 -15.42
C TYR A 107 -5.36 -9.42 -16.54
N ILE A 108 -6.52 -8.87 -16.17
CA ILE A 108 -7.55 -8.41 -17.12
C ILE A 108 -6.98 -7.32 -18.03
N LEU A 109 -6.29 -6.34 -17.44
CA LEU A 109 -5.74 -5.20 -18.16
C LEU A 109 -4.46 -5.54 -18.94
N ALA A 110 -3.94 -6.76 -18.82
CA ALA A 110 -2.72 -7.23 -19.50
C ALA A 110 -1.49 -6.35 -19.18
N VAL A 111 -1.45 -5.81 -17.96
CA VAL A 111 -0.42 -4.85 -17.51
C VAL A 111 0.68 -5.52 -16.67
N GLY A 112 0.59 -6.83 -16.47
CA GLY A 112 1.58 -7.60 -15.72
C GLY A 112 1.21 -9.07 -15.59
N GLY A 113 2.10 -9.81 -14.94
CA GLY A 113 1.84 -11.18 -14.51
C GLY A 113 1.13 -11.20 -13.16
N THR A 114 0.14 -12.08 -13.02
CA THR A 114 -0.49 -12.32 -11.72
C THR A 114 0.34 -13.32 -10.93
N ASP A 115 0.69 -12.98 -9.68
CA ASP A 115 1.46 -13.86 -8.80
C ASP A 115 0.75 -14.07 -7.46
N ILE A 116 0.51 -15.34 -7.09
CA ILE A 116 -0.05 -15.67 -5.78
C ILE A 116 0.88 -15.22 -4.63
N THR A 117 2.17 -15.11 -4.90
CA THR A 117 3.17 -14.57 -3.98
C THR A 117 2.84 -13.13 -3.62
N ASP A 118 2.38 -12.33 -4.59
CA ASP A 118 2.03 -10.93 -4.37
C ASP A 118 0.83 -10.80 -3.44
N ILE A 119 -0.18 -11.67 -3.58
CA ILE A 119 -1.30 -11.75 -2.63
C ILE A 119 -0.80 -12.02 -1.20
N ILE A 120 0.12 -12.96 -1.05
CA ILE A 120 0.67 -13.33 0.25
C ILE A 120 1.49 -12.17 0.83
N THR A 121 2.41 -11.59 0.06
CA THR A 121 3.31 -10.53 0.52
C THR A 121 2.57 -9.24 0.83
N ASN A 122 1.59 -8.87 0.00
CA ASN A 122 0.73 -7.71 0.24
C ASN A 122 -0.12 -7.91 1.50
N THR A 123 -0.65 -9.13 1.70
CA THR A 123 -1.37 -9.47 2.93
C THR A 123 -0.45 -9.37 4.15
N CYS A 124 0.77 -9.92 4.08
CA CYS A 124 1.78 -9.78 5.12
C CYS A 124 2.12 -8.32 5.41
N GLY A 125 2.30 -7.48 4.37
CA GLY A 125 2.54 -6.05 4.49
C GLY A 125 1.43 -5.32 5.23
N GLY A 126 0.17 -5.55 4.84
CA GLY A 126 -0.98 -4.95 5.52
C GLY A 126 -1.08 -5.39 6.99
N MET A 127 -0.82 -6.66 7.27
CA MET A 127 -0.82 -7.17 8.65
C MET A 127 0.34 -6.59 9.48
N ALA A 128 1.52 -6.45 8.88
CA ALA A 128 2.65 -5.76 9.51
C ALA A 128 2.30 -4.30 9.83
N GLY A 129 1.61 -3.60 8.93
CA GLY A 129 1.09 -2.25 9.17
C GLY A 129 0.18 -2.14 10.39
N ILE A 130 -0.73 -3.11 10.59
CA ILE A 130 -1.57 -3.18 11.79
C ILE A 130 -0.69 -3.34 13.05
N GLY A 131 0.31 -4.22 13.00
CA GLY A 131 1.26 -4.43 14.10
C GLY A 131 2.10 -3.19 14.43
N ILE A 132 2.56 -2.46 13.41
CA ILE A 132 3.29 -1.20 13.54
C ILE A 132 2.42 -0.15 14.23
N TYR A 133 1.15 -0.02 13.80
CA TYR A 133 0.22 0.92 14.43
C TYR A 133 0.01 0.62 15.92
N TRP A 134 -0.25 -0.64 16.29
CA TRP A 134 -0.41 -1.00 17.70
C TRP A 134 0.86 -0.81 18.52
N SER A 135 2.03 -1.10 17.94
CA SER A 135 3.33 -0.82 18.56
C SER A 135 3.49 0.68 18.81
N ALA A 136 3.16 1.52 17.84
CA ALA A 136 3.21 2.98 18.01
C ALA A 136 2.27 3.45 19.12
N VAL A 137 1.01 3.00 19.14
CA VAL A 137 0.05 3.33 20.21
C VAL A 137 0.58 2.91 21.58
N ARG A 138 1.24 1.76 21.68
CA ARG A 138 1.85 1.27 22.92
C ARG A 138 3.05 2.12 23.36
N ILE A 139 3.92 2.52 22.42
CA ILE A 139 5.10 3.35 22.68
C ILE A 139 4.69 4.76 23.14
N PHE A 140 3.77 5.40 22.43
CA PHE A 140 3.31 6.76 22.75
C PHE A 140 2.35 6.81 23.94
N ARG A 141 1.88 5.65 24.43
CA ARG A 141 0.89 5.48 25.51
C ARG A 141 -0.41 6.27 25.31
N SER A 142 -0.66 6.73 24.09
CA SER A 142 -1.79 7.57 23.73
C SER A 142 -2.09 7.41 22.25
N ARG A 143 -3.31 6.98 21.94
CA ARG A 143 -3.80 6.84 20.56
C ARG A 143 -3.72 8.17 19.81
N ASN A 144 -4.18 9.26 20.41
CA ASN A 144 -4.17 10.59 19.79
C ASN A 144 -2.74 11.05 19.42
N ARG A 145 -1.74 10.77 20.29
CA ARG A 145 -0.34 11.15 20.02
C ARG A 145 0.24 10.30 18.89
N ALA A 146 0.04 8.98 18.94
CA ALA A 146 0.49 8.07 17.88
C ALA A 146 -0.12 8.44 16.53
N GLU A 147 -1.44 8.63 16.46
CA GLU A 147 -2.14 9.05 15.25
C GLU A 147 -1.65 10.41 14.74
N THR A 148 -1.41 11.39 15.62
CA THR A 148 -0.86 12.68 15.21
C THR A 148 0.52 12.54 14.56
N VAL A 149 1.42 11.75 15.16
CA VAL A 149 2.77 11.52 14.63
C VAL A 149 2.70 10.81 13.28
N ILE A 150 1.87 9.77 13.18
CA ILE A 150 1.67 9.03 11.93
C ILE A 150 1.10 9.94 10.84
N VAL A 151 0.10 10.78 11.15
CA VAL A 151 -0.47 11.73 10.18
C VAL A 151 0.56 12.75 9.72
N VAL A 152 1.36 13.33 10.63
CA VAL A 152 2.40 14.30 10.25
C VAL A 152 3.40 13.63 9.29
N PHE A 153 3.87 12.42 9.63
CA PHE A 153 4.75 11.65 8.75
C PHE A 153 4.10 11.35 7.40
N ALA A 154 2.84 10.90 7.40
CA ALA A 154 2.09 10.60 6.18
C ALA A 154 1.89 11.82 5.28
N VAL A 155 1.62 13.00 5.85
CA VAL A 155 1.52 14.26 5.09
C VAL A 155 2.85 14.59 4.42
N VAL A 156 3.96 14.53 5.16
CA VAL A 156 5.30 14.79 4.61
C VAL A 156 5.62 13.82 3.47
N VAL A 157 5.42 12.52 3.68
CA VAL A 157 5.64 11.50 2.64
C VAL A 157 4.74 11.74 1.43
N THR A 158 3.46 12.06 1.64
CA THR A 158 2.51 12.32 0.54
C THR A 158 2.95 13.52 -0.29
N ILE A 159 3.37 14.62 0.35
CA ILE A 159 3.89 15.81 -0.34
C ILE A 159 5.16 15.47 -1.14
N LEU A 160 6.10 14.73 -0.55
CA LEU A 160 7.33 14.34 -1.23
C LEU A 160 7.06 13.45 -2.44
N VAL A 161 6.20 12.44 -2.30
CA VAL A 161 5.86 11.50 -3.38
C VAL A 161 5.10 12.23 -4.49
N THR A 162 4.02 12.95 -4.16
CA THR A 162 3.23 13.67 -5.16
C THR A 162 4.01 14.79 -5.86
N GLY A 163 4.85 15.52 -5.12
CA GLY A 163 5.73 16.54 -5.70
C GLY A 163 6.85 15.95 -6.55
N GLY A 164 7.42 14.81 -6.15
CA GLY A 164 8.40 14.09 -6.98
C GLY A 164 7.78 13.58 -8.28
N LEU A 165 6.56 13.02 -8.18
CA LEU A 165 5.80 12.54 -9.33
C LEU A 165 5.41 13.68 -10.29
N SER A 166 5.02 14.85 -9.80
CA SER A 166 4.70 15.98 -10.67
C SER A 166 5.93 16.49 -11.43
N VAL A 167 7.11 16.52 -10.79
CA VAL A 167 8.37 16.86 -11.48
C VAL A 167 8.71 15.83 -12.56
N LEU A 168 8.59 14.54 -12.26
CA LEU A 168 8.80 13.45 -13.23
C LEU A 168 7.86 13.57 -14.44
N LEU A 169 6.57 13.85 -14.19
CA LEU A 169 5.57 14.04 -15.24
C LEU A 169 5.83 15.27 -16.12
N MET A 170 6.46 16.32 -15.57
CA MET A 170 6.82 17.51 -16.35
C MET A 170 8.12 17.34 -17.14
N ALA A 171 8.98 16.40 -16.72
CA ALA A 171 10.28 16.14 -17.33
C ALA A 171 10.23 15.10 -18.47
N ASN A 172 9.12 14.37 -18.58
CA ASN A 172 8.87 13.33 -19.59
C ASN A 172 7.82 13.80 -20.61
#